data_AF-A0A7S2B793-F1
#
_entry.id   AF-A0A7S2B793-F1
#
_cell.length_a   1.000
_cell.length_b   1.000
_cell.length_c   1.000
_cell.angle_alpha   90.00
_cell.angle_beta   90.00
_cell.angle_gamma   90.00
#
_symmetry.space_group_name_H-M   'P 1'
#
loop_
_entity.id
_entity.type
_entity.pdbx_description
1 polymer ?
#
loop_
_entity_poly.entity_id
_entity_poly.type
_entity_poly.pdbx_seq_one_letter_code
_entity_poly.pdbx_strand_id
1 'polypeptide(L)'
;TPSFDVAVPVAVLLTLDETALVAKCLGRRVCQACGKSCNVADVRLDDSAGMPRVELPALAPPQRCSASDDTSASTTPATPHARLYPDAEAGSAASFLQRFDTTCDLHARADDTDEAVIRRRLAIFEAQGQPVQEYYRGRGALTQFDITHGIPETTLPLMSTISEALGAASQRVLAGATSRL
;
A
#
# COMPACT_ATOMS: atom_id res chain seq x y z
N THR A 1 25.64 -25.55 0.59
CA THR A 1 24.76 -24.36 0.53
C THR A 1 24.39 -24.01 1.95
N PRO A 2 24.56 -22.76 2.43
CA PRO A 2 24.03 -22.42 3.74
C PRO A 2 22.51 -22.46 3.63
N SER A 3 21.90 -23.52 4.15
CA SER A 3 20.47 -23.59 4.38
C SER A 3 20.16 -22.56 5.46
N PHE A 4 19.66 -21.39 5.07
CA PHE A 4 18.95 -20.53 6.00
C PHE A 4 17.63 -21.22 6.34
N ASP A 5 17.72 -22.22 7.21
CA ASP A 5 16.56 -22.91 7.78
C ASP A 5 15.98 -22.01 8.88
N VAL A 6 15.67 -20.76 8.51
CA VAL A 6 14.99 -19.82 9.39
C VAL A 6 13.54 -20.24 9.37
N ALA A 7 13.13 -20.95 10.42
CA ALA A 7 11.73 -21.26 10.64
C ALA A 7 10.96 -19.93 10.71
N VAL A 8 10.05 -19.72 9.76
CA VAL A 8 9.13 -18.57 9.75
C VAL A 8 7.93 -18.94 10.62
N PRO A 9 7.78 -18.37 11.84
CA PRO A 9 6.70 -18.72 12.74
C PRO A 9 5.35 -18.13 12.30
N VAL A 10 5.40 -16.98 11.64
CA VAL A 10 4.25 -16.20 11.18
C VAL A 10 4.59 -15.54 9.84
N ALA A 11 3.66 -15.64 8.90
CA ALA A 11 3.61 -14.84 7.67
C ALA A 11 2.32 -14.00 7.72
N VAL A 12 2.43 -12.71 7.40
CA VAL A 12 1.27 -11.79 7.40
C VAL A 12 0.88 -11.45 5.97
N LEU A 13 -0.36 -11.78 5.60
CA LEU A 13 -0.97 -11.34 4.37
C LEU A 13 -1.66 -10.00 4.60
N LEU A 14 -1.10 -8.94 4.04
CA LEU A 14 -1.74 -7.62 4.03
C LEU A 14 -2.70 -7.55 2.85
N THR A 15 -3.96 -7.31 3.15
CA THR A 15 -5.05 -7.17 2.17
C THR A 15 -5.57 -5.75 2.18
N LEU A 16 -5.99 -5.27 1.02
CA LEU A 16 -6.61 -3.97 0.86
C LEU A 16 -7.61 -4.09 -0.30
N ASP A 17 -8.72 -3.35 -0.20
CA ASP A 17 -9.71 -3.26 -1.27
C ASP A 17 -9.05 -2.92 -2.62
N GLU A 18 -9.44 -3.61 -3.69
CA GLU A 18 -8.81 -3.45 -5.00
C GLU A 18 -9.00 -2.04 -5.56
N THR A 19 -10.18 -1.45 -5.38
CA THR A 19 -10.46 -0.06 -5.81
C THR A 19 -9.53 0.90 -5.08
N ALA A 20 -9.35 0.70 -3.77
CA ALA A 20 -8.40 1.47 -2.98
C ALA A 20 -6.95 1.28 -3.43
N LEU A 21 -6.52 0.05 -3.72
CA LEU A 21 -5.18 -0.26 -4.24
C LEU A 21 -4.92 0.45 -5.58
N VAL A 22 -5.85 0.32 -6.52
CA VAL A 22 -5.76 0.95 -7.84
C VAL A 22 -5.67 2.47 -7.70
N ALA A 23 -6.55 3.07 -6.90
CA ALA A 23 -6.54 4.51 -6.65
C ALA A 23 -5.21 4.97 -6.03
N LYS A 24 -4.67 4.23 -5.05
CA LYS A 24 -3.38 4.53 -4.43
C LYS A 24 -2.21 4.34 -5.38
N CYS A 25 -2.25 3.38 -6.30
CA CYS A 25 -1.24 3.27 -7.36
C CYS A 25 -1.33 4.48 -8.30
N LEU A 26 -2.51 4.77 -8.86
CA LEU A 26 -2.76 5.92 -9.73
C LEU A 26 -2.41 7.26 -9.08
N GLY A 27 -2.54 7.38 -7.76
CA GLY A 27 -2.24 8.58 -6.98
C GLY A 27 -0.78 8.73 -6.54
N ARG A 28 0.09 7.75 -6.79
CA ARG A 28 1.50 7.82 -6.38
C ARG A 28 2.25 8.87 -7.21
N ARG A 29 2.90 9.82 -6.53
CA ARG A 29 3.72 10.86 -7.17
C ARG A 29 5.11 10.88 -6.55
N VAL A 30 6.10 11.25 -7.35
CA VAL A 30 7.47 11.47 -6.90
C VAL A 30 7.87 12.89 -7.29
N CYS A 31 8.48 13.62 -6.36
CA CYS A 31 9.07 14.92 -6.67
C CYS A 31 10.38 14.74 -7.43
N GLN A 32 10.55 15.39 -8.58
CA GLN A 32 11.79 15.32 -9.35
C GLN A 32 12.98 15.95 -8.61
N ALA A 33 12.73 17.00 -7.81
CA ALA A 33 13.79 17.73 -7.12
C ALA A 33 14.31 17.01 -5.86
N CYS A 34 13.42 16.53 -4.97
CA CYS A 34 13.83 15.92 -3.69
C CYS A 34 13.68 14.40 -3.63
N GLY A 35 13.08 13.77 -4.65
CA GLY A 35 12.85 12.32 -4.69
C GLY A 35 11.80 11.79 -3.72
N LYS A 36 11.20 12.63 -2.86
CA LYS A 36 10.17 12.19 -1.90
C LYS A 36 8.92 11.74 -2.63
N SER A 37 8.37 10.61 -2.19
CA SER A 37 7.09 10.10 -2.66
C SER A 37 5.94 10.69 -1.85
N CYS A 38 4.85 11.00 -2.53
CA CYS A 38 3.57 11.37 -1.94
C CYS A 38 2.44 10.60 -2.63
N ASN A 39 1.24 10.67 -2.08
CA ASN A 39 0.07 10.03 -2.67
C ASN A 39 -1.11 11.00 -2.66
N VAL A 40 -1.62 11.34 -3.84
CA VAL A 40 -2.68 12.33 -4.01
C VAL A 40 -4.09 11.72 -4.01
N ALA A 41 -4.23 10.41 -3.81
CA ALA A 41 -5.53 9.76 -3.73
C ALA A 41 -6.08 9.83 -2.30
N ASP A 42 -7.29 10.37 -2.14
CA ASP A 42 -8.07 10.32 -0.91
C ASP A 42 -9.22 9.34 -1.10
N VAL A 43 -9.09 8.17 -0.48
CA VAL A 43 -10.00 7.05 -0.69
C VAL A 43 -10.95 6.94 0.51
N ARG A 44 -12.24 7.00 0.20
CA ARG A 44 -13.36 6.78 1.12
C ARG A 44 -14.30 5.79 0.45
N LEU A 45 -14.31 4.56 0.92
CA LEU A 45 -15.22 3.51 0.47
C LEU A 45 -16.11 3.13 1.63
N ASP A 46 -17.43 3.13 1.40
CA ASP A 46 -18.39 2.62 2.37
C ASP A 46 -18.31 1.09 2.47
N ASP A 47 -18.91 0.54 3.52
CA ASP A 47 -19.03 -0.91 3.67
C ASP A 47 -19.93 -1.48 2.56
N SER A 48 -19.48 -2.56 1.92
CA SER A 48 -20.21 -3.18 0.82
C SER A 48 -19.96 -4.67 0.76
N ALA A 49 -21.01 -5.47 0.56
CA ALA A 49 -20.91 -6.91 0.29
C ALA A 49 -19.93 -7.70 1.19
N GLY A 50 -19.89 -7.41 2.51
CA GLY A 50 -18.99 -8.09 3.46
C GLY A 50 -17.56 -7.53 3.52
N MET A 51 -17.24 -6.50 2.73
CA MET A 51 -16.01 -5.71 2.83
C MET A 51 -16.21 -4.57 3.83
N PRO A 52 -15.24 -4.34 4.75
CA PRO A 52 -15.31 -3.25 5.70
C PRO A 52 -15.16 -1.90 4.99
N ARG A 53 -15.66 -0.85 5.64
CA ARG A 53 -15.41 0.55 5.26
C ARG A 53 -13.90 0.83 5.19
N VAL A 54 -13.47 1.56 4.17
CA VAL A 54 -12.05 1.92 3.94
C VAL A 54 -11.88 3.44 3.94
N GLU A 55 -10.98 3.93 4.78
CA GLU A 55 -10.60 5.33 4.89
C GLU A 55 -9.08 5.52 4.75
N LEU A 56 -8.63 5.76 3.52
CA LEU A 56 -7.21 6.02 3.26
C LEU A 56 -7.01 7.46 2.77
N PRO A 57 -6.77 8.44 3.67
CA PRO A 57 -6.52 9.82 3.26
C PRO A 57 -5.31 9.93 2.33
N ALA A 58 -5.26 11.03 1.58
CA ALA A 58 -4.08 11.39 0.80
C ALA A 58 -2.86 11.58 1.70
N LEU A 59 -1.69 11.13 1.23
CA LEU A 59 -0.39 11.50 1.79
C LEU A 59 0.09 12.70 0.99
N ALA A 60 -0.48 13.87 1.30
CA ALA A 60 -0.35 15.09 0.51
C ALA A 60 1.13 15.48 0.29
N PRO A 61 1.46 16.05 -0.89
CA PRO A 61 2.76 16.67 -1.09
C PRO A 61 2.93 17.85 -0.12
N PRO A 62 4.16 18.16 0.30
CA PRO A 62 4.42 19.37 1.05
C PRO A 62 4.15 20.61 0.18
N GLN A 63 3.72 21.72 0.78
CA GLN A 63 3.52 22.97 0.04
C GLN A 63 4.81 23.46 -0.65
N ARG A 64 5.97 23.26 -0.01
CA ARG A 64 7.28 23.57 -0.56
C ARG A 64 8.20 22.36 -0.62
N CYS A 65 8.99 22.28 -1.69
CA CYS A 65 10.02 21.27 -1.80
C CYS A 65 11.14 21.50 -0.77
N SER A 66 11.65 20.45 -0.14
CA SER A 66 12.78 20.56 0.80
C SER A 66 14.15 20.61 0.11
N ALA A 67 14.20 20.51 -1.23
CA ALA A 67 15.44 20.68 -1.99
C ALA A 67 15.71 22.16 -2.34
N SER A 68 14.75 23.05 -2.11
CA SER A 68 14.86 24.48 -2.42
C SER A 68 15.26 25.29 -1.18
N ASP A 69 16.41 25.00 -0.59
CA ASP A 69 17.12 25.96 0.27
C ASP A 69 18.01 26.92 -0.57
N ASP A 70 18.05 26.73 -1.90
CA ASP A 70 18.70 27.67 -2.82
C ASP A 70 17.74 28.79 -3.23
N THR A 71 18.10 30.03 -2.87
CA THR A 71 17.42 31.32 -3.10
C THR A 71 17.29 31.73 -4.58
N SER A 72 17.23 30.79 -5.50
CA SER A 72 16.99 31.06 -6.92
C SER A 72 15.62 30.51 -7.30
N ALA A 73 14.58 31.32 -7.05
CA ALA A 73 13.24 31.07 -7.51
C ALA A 73 13.23 30.95 -9.05
N SER A 74 13.36 29.72 -9.57
CA SER A 74 13.13 29.44 -10.97
C SER A 74 11.63 29.54 -11.22
N THR A 75 11.20 30.64 -11.85
CA THR A 75 9.81 30.89 -12.28
C THR A 75 9.42 30.04 -13.49
N THR A 76 9.88 28.78 -13.56
CA THR A 76 9.40 27.86 -14.59
C THR A 76 8.14 27.18 -14.06
N PRO A 77 6.97 27.35 -14.69
CA PRO A 77 5.77 26.68 -14.24
C PRO A 77 5.98 25.17 -14.28
N ALA A 78 5.55 24.50 -13.20
CA ALA A 78 5.54 23.05 -13.09
C ALA A 78 4.92 22.41 -14.34
N THR A 79 5.46 21.26 -14.72
CA THR A 79 4.96 20.36 -15.77
C THR A 79 3.43 20.38 -15.85
N PRO A 80 2.79 20.47 -17.04
CA PRO A 80 1.35 20.67 -17.15
C PRO A 80 0.57 19.65 -16.32
N HIS A 81 -0.05 20.12 -15.24
CA HIS A 81 -0.79 19.35 -14.23
C HIS A 81 -1.87 18.44 -14.84
N ALA A 82 -2.30 18.69 -16.08
CA ALA A 82 -3.27 17.88 -16.82
C ALA A 82 -2.86 16.40 -16.95
N ARG A 83 -1.56 16.06 -17.04
CA ARG A 83 -1.11 14.65 -17.07
C ARG A 83 -1.13 13.96 -15.71
N LEU A 84 -1.20 14.72 -14.62
CA LEU A 84 -1.18 14.19 -13.26
C LEU A 84 -2.57 13.84 -12.74
N TYR A 85 -3.61 14.37 -13.37
CA TYR A 85 -5.00 14.20 -12.95
C TYR A 85 -5.84 13.94 -14.20
N PRO A 86 -6.02 12.67 -14.61
CA PRO A 86 -6.92 12.37 -15.70
C PRO A 86 -8.34 12.82 -15.35
N ASP A 87 -9.12 13.17 -16.36
CA ASP A 87 -10.56 13.39 -16.17
C ASP A 87 -11.18 12.06 -15.70
N ALA A 88 -11.67 12.05 -14.46
CA ALA A 88 -12.16 10.83 -13.83
C ALA A 88 -13.61 10.57 -14.23
N GLU A 89 -13.88 9.37 -14.75
CA GLU A 89 -15.26 8.88 -14.85
C GLU A 89 -15.83 8.67 -13.44
N ALA A 90 -17.10 9.04 -13.24
CA ALA A 90 -17.77 8.87 -11.96
C ALA A 90 -17.78 7.40 -11.56
N GLY A 91 -17.23 7.10 -10.37
CA GLY A 91 -17.10 5.73 -9.86
C GLY A 91 -15.82 4.99 -10.26
N SER A 92 -14.92 5.60 -11.04
CA SER A 92 -13.59 5.04 -11.32
C SER A 92 -12.61 5.27 -10.17
N ALA A 93 -11.53 4.49 -10.09
CA ALA A 93 -10.48 4.71 -9.09
C ALA A 93 -9.79 6.08 -9.24
N ALA A 94 -9.83 6.67 -10.43
CA ALA A 94 -9.33 8.02 -10.67
C ALA A 94 -10.15 9.11 -9.96
N SER A 95 -11.42 8.86 -9.59
CA SER A 95 -12.26 9.86 -8.92
C SER A 95 -11.77 10.21 -7.51
N PHE A 96 -10.87 9.41 -6.94
CA PHE A 96 -10.25 9.66 -5.64
C PHE A 96 -9.03 10.60 -5.71
N LEU A 97 -8.56 10.97 -6.91
CA LEU A 97 -7.37 11.80 -7.07
C LEU A 97 -7.69 13.28 -6.80
N GLN A 98 -6.97 13.87 -5.85
CA GLN A 98 -7.12 15.28 -5.46
C GLN A 98 -5.96 16.13 -5.97
N ARG A 99 -6.25 17.40 -6.30
CA ARG A 99 -5.21 18.39 -6.62
C ARG A 99 -4.73 19.07 -5.33
N PHE A 100 -3.41 19.27 -5.24
CA PHE A 100 -2.78 19.94 -4.11
C PHE A 100 -2.01 21.18 -4.57
N ASP A 101 -2.07 22.24 -3.77
CA ASP A 101 -1.21 23.41 -3.95
C ASP A 101 0.19 23.09 -3.43
N THR A 102 1.15 22.95 -4.34
CA THR A 102 2.53 22.57 -4.04
C THR A 102 3.47 23.16 -5.09
N THR A 103 4.65 23.56 -4.65
CA THR A 103 5.75 23.95 -5.55
C THR A 103 6.59 22.76 -6.01
N CYS A 104 6.31 21.54 -5.53
CA CYS A 104 7.01 20.35 -5.98
C CYS A 104 6.69 20.04 -7.45
N ASP A 105 7.71 19.84 -8.28
CA ASP A 105 7.53 19.25 -9.60
C ASP A 105 7.28 17.74 -9.47
N LEU A 106 6.00 17.38 -9.49
CA LEU A 106 5.52 16.03 -9.26
C LEU A 106 5.33 15.30 -10.59
N HIS A 107 5.75 14.04 -10.63
CA HIS A 107 5.45 13.13 -11.74
C HIS A 107 4.91 11.80 -11.23
N ALA A 108 4.06 11.16 -12.04
CA ALA A 108 3.67 9.77 -11.83
C ALA A 108 4.79 8.84 -12.33
N ARG A 109 4.89 7.63 -11.76
CA ARG A 109 5.76 6.61 -12.34
C ARG A 109 5.12 6.05 -13.60
N ALA A 110 5.94 5.60 -14.55
CA ALA A 110 5.46 5.04 -15.81
C ALA A 110 4.48 3.88 -15.60
N ASP A 111 4.68 3.06 -14.57
CA ASP A 111 3.87 1.88 -14.26
C ASP A 111 2.56 2.18 -13.49
N ASP A 112 2.27 3.45 -13.17
CA ASP A 112 1.10 3.90 -12.39
C ASP A 112 0.13 4.79 -13.17
N THR A 113 0.21 4.81 -14.50
CA THR A 113 -0.55 5.77 -15.32
C THR A 113 -1.83 5.20 -15.90
N ASP A 114 -1.94 3.88 -15.98
CA ASP A 114 -3.04 3.17 -16.63
C ASP A 114 -3.66 2.18 -15.65
N GLU A 115 -4.97 2.36 -15.41
CA GLU A 115 -5.74 1.51 -14.51
C GLU A 115 -5.74 0.03 -14.94
N ALA A 116 -5.85 -0.26 -16.24
CA ALA A 116 -5.83 -1.62 -16.75
C ALA A 116 -4.44 -2.26 -16.56
N VAL A 117 -3.36 -1.49 -16.71
CA VAL A 117 -2.01 -1.96 -16.39
C VAL A 117 -1.87 -2.27 -14.90
N ILE A 118 -2.37 -1.40 -14.02
CA ILE A 118 -2.34 -1.63 -12.57
C ILE A 118 -3.13 -2.89 -12.19
N ARG A 119 -4.37 -3.03 -12.67
CA ARG A 119 -5.19 -4.22 -12.43
C ARG A 119 -4.52 -5.49 -12.94
N ARG A 120 -3.90 -5.44 -14.12
CA ARG A 120 -3.13 -6.57 -14.65
C ARG A 120 -1.95 -6.94 -13.75
N ARG A 121 -1.25 -5.96 -13.18
CA ARG A 121 -0.15 -6.20 -12.23
C ARG A 121 -0.66 -6.82 -10.93
N LEU A 122 -1.80 -6.36 -10.40
CA LEU A 122 -2.42 -6.93 -9.21
C LEU A 122 -2.81 -8.40 -9.43
N ALA A 123 -3.45 -8.72 -10.56
CA ALA A 123 -3.80 -10.10 -10.91
C ALA A 123 -2.57 -11.02 -11.03
N ILE A 124 -1.47 -10.52 -11.61
CA ILE A 124 -0.21 -11.27 -11.68
C ILE A 124 0.38 -11.48 -10.27
N PHE A 125 0.40 -10.43 -9.45
CA PHE A 125 0.89 -10.51 -8.07
C PHE A 125 0.11 -11.52 -7.25
N GLU A 126 -1.21 -11.53 -7.36
CA GLU A 126 -2.07 -12.50 -6.69
C GLU A 126 -1.80 -13.93 -7.17
N ALA A 127 -1.78 -14.17 -8.49
CA ALA A 127 -1.52 -15.49 -9.04
C ALA A 127 -0.13 -16.05 -8.67
N GLN A 128 0.90 -15.19 -8.64
CA GLN A 128 2.25 -15.59 -8.22
C GLN A 128 2.39 -15.71 -6.71
N GLY A 129 1.64 -14.93 -5.95
CA GLY A 129 1.64 -14.96 -4.48
C GLY A 129 0.85 -16.13 -3.91
N GLN A 130 -0.17 -16.63 -4.63
CA GLN A 130 -1.05 -17.70 -4.17
C GLN A 130 -0.29 -18.96 -3.70
N PRO A 131 0.68 -19.52 -4.44
CA PRO A 131 1.44 -20.69 -3.97
C PRO A 131 2.20 -20.43 -2.66
N VAL A 132 2.70 -19.21 -2.46
CA VAL A 132 3.40 -18.81 -1.21
C VAL A 132 2.41 -18.68 -0.06
N GLN A 133 1.23 -18.11 -0.30
CA GLN A 133 0.16 -18.05 0.69
C GLN A 133 -0.30 -19.45 1.09
N GLU A 134 -0.53 -20.34 0.13
CA GLU A 134 -0.92 -21.74 0.37
C GLU A 134 0.13 -22.49 1.18
N TYR A 135 1.42 -22.28 0.88
CA TYR A 135 2.53 -22.85 1.64
C TYR A 135 2.47 -22.47 3.13
N TYR A 136 2.32 -21.18 3.46
CA TYR A 136 2.24 -20.74 4.85
C TYR A 136 0.90 -21.08 5.52
N ARG A 137 -0.19 -21.10 4.75
CA ARG A 137 -1.52 -21.50 5.23
C ARG A 137 -1.54 -22.97 5.63
N GLY A 138 -0.99 -23.87 4.80
CA GLY A 138 -0.88 -25.30 5.11
C GLY A 138 -0.03 -25.61 6.35
N ARG A 139 0.87 -24.68 6.72
CA ARG A 139 1.69 -24.76 7.94
C ARG A 139 1.02 -24.11 9.16
N GLY A 140 -0.17 -23.53 9.02
CA GLY A 140 -0.82 -22.75 10.08
C GLY A 140 0.00 -21.53 10.52
N ALA A 141 0.84 -21.00 9.62
CA ALA A 141 1.70 -19.85 9.88
C ALA A 141 1.17 -18.56 9.22
N LEU A 142 0.18 -18.65 8.33
CA LEU A 142 -0.40 -17.48 7.66
C LEU A 142 -1.47 -16.83 8.54
N THR A 143 -1.32 -15.53 8.82
CA THR A 143 -2.37 -14.66 9.35
C THR A 143 -2.68 -13.56 8.33
N GLN A 144 -3.93 -13.11 8.27
CA GLN A 144 -4.36 -12.04 7.37
C GLN A 144 -4.68 -10.78 8.17
N PHE A 145 -4.35 -9.62 7.60
CA PHE A 145 -4.66 -8.31 8.16
C PHE A 145 -5.21 -7.39 7.06
N ASP A 146 -6.48 -7.01 7.19
CA ASP A 146 -7.15 -6.10 6.27
C ASP A 146 -6.81 -4.65 6.62
N ILE A 147 -6.17 -3.96 5.67
CA ILE A 147 -5.88 -2.54 5.76
C ILE A 147 -7.16 -1.77 5.44
N THR A 148 -7.66 -1.05 6.44
CA THR A 148 -8.87 -0.21 6.31
C THR A 148 -8.58 1.27 6.52
N HIS A 149 -7.42 1.62 7.07
CA HIS A 149 -7.09 3.00 7.44
C HIS A 149 -5.66 3.39 7.04
N GLY A 150 -5.34 4.68 7.18
CA GLY A 150 -4.00 5.21 6.94
C GLY A 150 -2.91 4.54 7.78
N ILE A 151 -1.64 4.85 7.48
CA ILE A 151 -0.49 4.29 8.19
C ILE A 151 -0.56 4.53 9.72
N PRO A 152 -0.87 5.74 10.21
CA PRO A 152 -0.93 5.98 11.65
C PRO A 152 -1.92 5.06 12.38
N GLU A 153 -3.09 4.86 11.78
CA GLU A 153 -4.18 4.06 12.34
C GLU A 153 -3.96 2.56 12.14
N THR A 154 -3.24 2.16 11.07
CA THR A 154 -2.96 0.75 10.74
C THR A 154 -1.83 0.16 11.59
N THR A 155 -0.84 0.97 11.98
CA THR A 155 0.41 0.46 12.57
C THR A 155 0.19 -0.31 13.87
N LEU A 156 -0.57 0.23 14.82
CA LEU A 156 -0.76 -0.42 16.12
C LEU A 156 -1.62 -1.70 16.02
N PRO A 157 -2.77 -1.72 15.32
CA PRO A 157 -3.53 -2.95 15.11
C PRO A 157 -2.70 -4.04 14.42
N LEU A 158 -1.92 -3.69 13.39
CA LEU A 158 -1.05 -4.64 12.70
C LEU A 158 -0.01 -5.24 13.66
N MET A 159 0.63 -4.43 14.51
CA MET A 159 1.57 -4.93 15.51
C MET A 159 0.89 -5.85 16.54
N SER A 160 -0.36 -5.57 16.94
CA SER A 160 -1.14 -6.46 17.81
C SER A 160 -1.38 -7.82 17.14
N THR A 161 -1.85 -7.82 15.89
CA THR A 161 -2.08 -9.04 15.11
C THR A 161 -0.80 -9.88 14.96
N ILE A 162 0.34 -9.22 14.72
CA ILE A 162 1.65 -9.91 14.66
C ILE A 162 2.01 -10.52 16.01
N SER A 163 1.87 -9.76 17.10
CA SER A 163 2.19 -10.22 18.45
C SER A 163 1.34 -11.42 18.88
N GLU A 164 0.03 -11.36 18.65
CA GLU A 164 -0.93 -12.44 18.91
C GLU A 164 -0.59 -13.69 18.10
N ALA A 165 -0.30 -13.53 16.81
CA ALA A 165 0.07 -14.63 15.93
C ALA A 165 1.38 -15.30 16.38
N LEU A 166 2.37 -14.52 16.83
CA LEU A 166 3.63 -15.03 17.38
C LEU A 166 3.42 -15.79 18.69
N GLY A 167 2.55 -15.30 19.57
CA GLY A 167 2.14 -16.00 20.79
C GLY A 167 1.50 -17.35 20.49
N ALA A 168 0.54 -17.38 19.56
CA ALA A 168 -0.12 -18.60 19.12
C ALA A 168 0.85 -19.59 18.46
N ALA A 169 1.79 -19.10 17.65
CA ALA A 169 2.83 -19.93 17.03
C ALA A 169 3.72 -20.58 18.09
N SER A 170 4.12 -19.82 19.12
CA SER A 170 4.96 -20.32 20.21
C SER A 170 4.27 -21.44 21.00
N GLN A 171 2.97 -21.30 21.28
CA GLN A 171 2.18 -22.33 21.96
C GLN A 171 2.06 -23.63 21.16
N ARG A 172 1.91 -23.54 19.82
CA ARG A 172 1.87 -24.73 18.94
C ARG A 172 3.18 -25.52 18.98
N VAL A 173 4.31 -24.82 19.01
CA VAL A 173 5.63 -25.46 19.12
C VAL A 173 5.75 -26.21 20.45
N LEU A 174 5.34 -25.58 21.56
CA LEU A 174 5.38 -26.20 22.88
C LEU A 174 4.46 -27.43 22.97
N ALA A 175 3.22 -27.33 22.48
CA ALA A 175 2.27 -28.44 22.47
C ALA A 175 2.70 -29.60 21.56
N GLY A 176 3.35 -29.31 20.43
CA GLY A 176 3.89 -30.33 19.52
C GLY A 176 5.15 -31.05 20.04
N ALA A 177 5.83 -30.48 21.04
CA ALA A 177 6.96 -31.10 21.73
C ALA A 177 6.48 -32.06 22.85
N THR A 178 5.40 -31.72 23.56
CA THR A 178 4.85 -32.57 24.63
C THR A 178 4.11 -33.80 24.12
N SER A 179 3.54 -33.77 22.91
CA SER A 179 2.87 -34.92 22.29
C SER A 179 3.81 -36.03 21.79
N ARG A 180 5.14 -35.85 21.86
CA ARG A 180 6.15 -36.82 21.39
C ARG A 180 6.94 -37.48 22.53
N LEU A 181 6.55 -37.23 23.78
CA LEU A 181 7.06 -37.86 24.99
C LEU A 181 6.02 -38.86 25.51
#